data_AF-A0A077WED5-F1
#
_entry.id   AF-A0A077WED5-F1
#
_cell.length_a   1.000
_cell.length_b   1.000
_cell.length_c   1.000
_cell.angle_alpha   90.00
_cell.angle_beta   90.00
_cell.angle_gamma   90.00
#
_symmetry.space_group_name_H-M   'P 1'
#
loop_
_entity.id
_entity.type
_entity.pdbx_description
1 polymer ?
#
loop_
_entity_poly.entity_id
_entity_poly.type
_entity_poly.pdbx_seq_one_letter_code
_entity_poly.pdbx_strand_id
1 'polypeptide(L)'
;MAVDKMVDNKMRCTLLYLEIFHAILKQYRKLDLPEAHVGYTLYSTWIEHPQTSIWLNTFTNTHDKLEITAYLVYLNDIAKTCDIAFEQGVMVHETALARKLLIHHIQHFCTLWSYPYITVVRRSLELVSRLLRSPIDKFKIAGVLELLLAWSDRLNTHFTIDMFWECFETDRTEFYHQPILQHDDITVDRECLKLAMQVFVASLCSLADQVDTSTLAALERILERIQACRHSMSDEQLLEAVLELHGGNDEDSVNLQLDVLTIDNKLQLADQGSRFKQCFQELIQVVSPNRLFLWFCVRTGMDYSLLVDLLLSNETEFLRFLLEYLKHIERDPDGFIDTCKELVDGGVDQVMDMLSRLVLVLEAGGFPYNPRHLINRLNYILTLIQTRI
;
A
#
# COMPACT_ATOMS: atom_id res chain seq x y z
N MET A 1 -30.70 7.48 37.68
CA MET A 1 -31.87 6.85 36.99
C MET A 1 -31.88 6.97 35.47
N ALA A 2 -31.43 8.06 34.82
CA ALA A 2 -31.25 8.09 33.35
C ALA A 2 -29.84 7.69 32.89
N VAL A 3 -28.82 7.87 33.74
CA VAL A 3 -27.43 7.45 33.49
C VAL A 3 -27.24 5.94 33.70
N ASP A 4 -28.02 5.33 34.60
CA ASP A 4 -27.94 3.88 34.89
C ASP A 4 -28.52 3.01 33.78
N LYS A 5 -29.36 3.57 32.89
CA LYS A 5 -29.92 2.85 31.73
C LYS A 5 -28.98 2.83 30.52
N MET A 6 -27.86 3.57 30.52
CA MET A 6 -26.82 3.41 29.49
C MET A 6 -25.89 2.22 29.77
N VAL A 7 -25.80 1.78 31.03
CA VAL A 7 -24.87 0.74 31.48
C VAL A 7 -25.37 -0.68 31.19
N ASP A 8 -26.67 -0.84 30.89
CA ASP A 8 -27.30 -2.14 30.61
C ASP A 8 -27.06 -2.66 29.19
N ASN A 9 -26.27 -1.96 28.39
CA ASN A 9 -25.88 -2.42 27.07
C ASN A 9 -24.37 -2.25 26.91
N LYS A 10 -23.59 -3.18 27.48
CA LYS A 10 -22.12 -3.22 27.38
C LYS A 10 -21.61 -2.96 25.96
N MET A 11 -22.35 -3.45 24.95
CA MET A 11 -22.09 -3.22 23.53
C MET A 11 -22.09 -1.74 23.13
N ARG A 12 -23.05 -0.94 23.64
CA ARG A 12 -23.14 0.50 23.35
C ARG A 12 -22.05 1.30 24.06
N CYS A 13 -21.63 0.88 25.24
CA CYS A 13 -20.58 1.57 25.98
C CYS A 13 -19.21 1.42 25.29
N THR A 14 -18.84 0.19 24.89
CA THR A 14 -17.55 -0.06 24.22
C THR A 14 -17.44 0.70 22.89
N LEU A 15 -18.49 0.63 22.06
CA LEU A 15 -18.55 1.38 20.79
C LEU A 15 -18.43 2.88 21.01
N LEU A 16 -19.16 3.44 21.99
CA LEU A 16 -19.10 4.86 22.32
C LEU A 16 -17.69 5.32 22.70
N TYR A 17 -16.96 4.54 23.51
CA TYR A 17 -15.59 4.90 23.88
C TYR A 17 -14.64 4.87 22.69
N LEU A 18 -14.75 3.85 21.83
CA LEU A 18 -13.93 3.75 20.61
C LEU A 18 -14.23 4.89 19.63
N GLU A 19 -15.50 5.30 19.50
CA GLU A 19 -15.90 6.46 18.70
C GLU A 19 -15.34 7.78 19.25
N ILE A 20 -15.34 7.96 20.57
CA ILE A 20 -14.74 9.13 21.22
C ILE A 20 -13.23 9.15 20.94
N PHE A 21 -12.53 8.01 21.11
CA PHE A 21 -11.10 7.94 20.82
C PHE A 21 -10.79 8.18 19.35
N HIS A 22 -11.56 7.57 18.44
CA HIS A 22 -11.49 7.82 17.00
C HIS A 22 -11.60 9.32 16.69
N ALA A 23 -12.60 10.00 17.25
CA ALA A 23 -12.83 11.42 17.03
C ALA A 23 -11.65 12.28 17.53
N ILE A 24 -11.11 11.98 18.71
CA ILE A 24 -9.96 12.70 19.27
C ILE A 24 -8.70 12.48 18.42
N LEU A 25 -8.41 11.23 18.04
CA LEU A 25 -7.25 10.91 17.19
C LEU A 25 -7.37 11.56 15.80
N LYS A 26 -8.57 11.60 15.23
CA LYS A 26 -8.82 12.25 13.93
C LYS A 26 -8.61 13.77 14.00
N GLN A 27 -8.98 14.42 15.11
CA GLN A 27 -8.67 15.83 15.33
C GLN A 27 -7.18 16.07 15.53
N TYR A 28 -6.51 15.20 16.28
CA TYR A 28 -5.08 15.30 16.55
C TYR A 28 -4.23 15.34 15.28
N ARG A 29 -4.58 14.57 14.24
CA ARG A 29 -3.89 14.57 12.93
C ARG A 29 -3.89 15.92 12.22
N LYS A 30 -4.84 16.80 12.53
CA LYS A 30 -5.03 18.07 11.81
C LYS A 30 -4.27 19.24 12.44
N LEU A 31 -3.59 19.02 13.56
CA LEU A 31 -2.93 20.06 14.31
C LEU A 31 -1.42 19.99 14.08
N ASP A 32 -0.80 21.14 13.83
CA ASP A 32 0.66 21.30 13.86
C ASP A 32 1.15 21.06 15.28
N LEU A 33 1.55 19.81 15.54
CA LEU A 33 1.78 19.17 16.83
C LEU A 33 2.56 20.03 17.85
N PRO A 34 1.90 20.76 18.77
CA PRO A 34 2.60 21.33 19.90
C PRO A 34 2.72 20.24 20.96
N GLU A 35 3.87 20.22 21.64
CA GLU A 35 4.10 19.41 22.83
C GLU A 35 2.92 19.56 23.81
N ALA A 36 2.31 18.43 24.22
CA ALA A 36 1.14 18.30 25.11
C ALA A 36 -0.27 18.38 24.49
N HIS A 37 -0.54 17.62 23.42
CA HIS A 37 -1.91 17.34 22.98
C HIS A 37 -2.52 16.08 23.64
N VAL A 38 -3.86 16.04 23.78
CA VAL A 38 -4.66 14.92 24.32
C VAL A 38 -4.35 13.58 23.65
N GLY A 39 -3.89 13.59 22.39
CA GLY A 39 -3.47 12.38 21.66
C GLY A 39 -2.33 11.63 22.35
N TYR A 40 -1.32 12.35 22.88
CA TYR A 40 -0.24 11.73 23.64
C TYR A 40 -0.74 11.06 24.92
N THR A 41 -1.62 11.74 25.65
CA THR A 41 -2.23 11.18 26.86
C THR A 41 -3.04 9.92 26.55
N LEU A 42 -3.74 9.88 25.41
CA LEU A 42 -4.45 8.69 24.97
C LEU A 42 -3.47 7.54 24.67
N TYR A 43 -2.38 7.80 23.97
CA TYR A 43 -1.36 6.78 23.71
C TYR A 43 -0.74 6.26 25.00
N SER A 44 -0.25 7.13 25.89
CA SER A 44 0.37 6.71 27.14
C SER A 44 -0.61 5.91 27.99
N THR A 45 -1.84 6.40 28.15
CA THR A 45 -2.88 5.71 28.93
C THR A 45 -3.20 4.34 28.33
N TRP A 46 -3.31 4.24 27.00
CA TRP A 46 -3.62 2.98 26.34
C TRP A 46 -2.45 1.99 26.40
N ILE A 47 -1.22 2.41 26.12
CA ILE A 47 -0.03 1.55 26.13
C ILE A 47 0.27 1.03 27.54
N GLU A 48 0.16 1.89 28.55
CA GLU A 48 0.50 1.56 29.94
C GLU A 48 -0.61 0.75 30.63
N HIS A 49 -1.80 0.65 30.03
CA HIS A 49 -2.89 -0.07 30.65
C HIS A 49 -2.57 -1.58 30.76
N PRO A 50 -2.68 -2.20 31.96
CA PRO A 50 -2.25 -3.58 32.18
C PRO A 50 -2.96 -4.64 31.34
N GLN A 51 -4.13 -4.31 30.80
CA GLN A 51 -4.94 -5.22 29.99
C GLN A 51 -4.72 -5.07 28.49
N THR A 52 -3.90 -4.12 28.02
CA THR A 52 -3.84 -3.80 26.59
C THR A 52 -3.38 -4.97 25.72
N SER A 53 -2.35 -5.71 26.12
CA SER A 53 -1.93 -6.92 25.41
C SER A 53 -3.00 -8.02 25.43
N ILE A 54 -3.80 -8.11 26.50
CA ILE A 54 -4.92 -9.05 26.58
C ILE A 54 -6.01 -8.62 25.60
N TRP A 55 -6.38 -7.34 25.59
CA TRP A 55 -7.36 -6.80 24.64
C TRP A 55 -6.93 -7.03 23.19
N LEU A 56 -5.67 -6.74 22.86
CA LEU A 56 -5.12 -6.96 21.52
C LEU A 56 -5.22 -8.42 21.04
N ASN A 57 -5.20 -9.40 21.94
CA ASN A 57 -5.27 -10.83 21.60
C ASN A 57 -6.67 -11.43 21.67
N THR A 58 -7.56 -10.85 22.48
CA THR A 58 -8.82 -11.51 22.88
C THR A 58 -10.07 -10.76 22.46
N PHE A 59 -9.97 -9.46 22.16
CA PHE A 59 -11.10 -8.62 21.81
C PHE A 59 -11.83 -9.17 20.58
N THR A 60 -11.07 -9.62 19.58
CA THR A 60 -11.54 -10.20 18.32
C THR A 60 -12.27 -11.55 18.46
N ASN A 61 -12.06 -12.27 19.58
CA ASN A 61 -12.69 -13.57 19.83
C ASN A 61 -13.95 -13.47 20.69
N THR A 62 -14.17 -12.33 21.35
CA THR A 62 -15.14 -12.19 22.46
C THR A 62 -16.24 -11.18 22.18
N HIS A 63 -16.17 -10.46 21.07
CA HIS A 63 -17.05 -9.35 20.74
C HIS A 63 -17.76 -9.57 19.39
N ASP A 64 -18.85 -8.83 19.18
CA ASP A 64 -19.58 -8.84 17.92
C ASP A 64 -18.75 -8.20 16.78
N LYS A 65 -19.06 -8.56 15.53
CA LYS A 65 -18.38 -8.06 14.32
C LYS A 65 -18.32 -6.52 14.22
N LEU A 66 -19.32 -5.80 14.72
CA LEU A 66 -19.35 -4.32 14.72
C LEU A 66 -18.39 -3.74 15.76
N GLU A 67 -18.29 -4.35 16.93
CA GLU A 67 -17.33 -3.95 17.97
C GLU A 67 -15.89 -4.22 17.51
N ILE A 68 -15.64 -5.39 16.90
CA ILE A 68 -14.35 -5.72 16.30
C ILE A 68 -13.99 -4.69 15.22
N THR A 69 -14.96 -4.32 14.38
CA THR A 69 -14.77 -3.30 13.34
C THR A 69 -14.38 -1.95 13.96
N ALA A 70 -15.12 -1.47 14.96
CA ALA A 70 -14.81 -0.22 15.64
C ALA A 70 -13.42 -0.25 16.31
N TYR A 71 -13.05 -1.40 16.88
CA TYR A 71 -11.74 -1.59 17.48
C TYR A 71 -10.62 -1.53 16.43
N LEU A 72 -10.77 -2.23 15.31
CA LEU A 72 -9.80 -2.17 14.21
C LEU A 72 -9.72 -0.77 13.58
N VAL A 73 -10.82 -0.02 13.51
CA VAL A 73 -10.79 1.40 13.09
C VAL A 73 -9.92 2.21 14.05
N TYR A 74 -10.15 2.08 15.35
CA TYR A 74 -9.32 2.73 16.37
C TYR A 74 -7.82 2.34 16.26
N LEU A 75 -7.51 1.06 16.03
CA LEU A 75 -6.12 0.62 15.85
C LEU A 75 -5.50 1.16 14.56
N ASN A 76 -6.25 1.20 13.45
CA ASN A 76 -5.82 1.87 12.22
C ASN A 76 -5.55 3.35 12.47
N ASP A 77 -6.35 3.98 13.33
CA ASP A 77 -6.14 5.38 13.65
C ASP A 77 -4.87 5.64 14.44
N ILE A 78 -4.55 4.75 15.37
CA ILE A 78 -3.27 4.75 16.08
C ILE A 78 -2.13 4.61 15.05
N ALA A 79 -2.19 3.60 14.18
CA ALA A 79 -1.17 3.33 13.18
C ALA A 79 -0.94 4.53 12.25
N LYS A 80 -2.02 5.13 11.71
CA LYS A 80 -1.95 6.30 10.83
C LYS A 80 -1.29 7.50 11.50
N THR A 81 -1.56 7.73 12.77
CA THR A 81 -0.91 8.83 13.50
C THR A 81 0.57 8.55 13.75
N CYS A 82 0.96 7.28 13.96
CA CYS A 82 2.37 6.91 14.03
C CYS A 82 3.07 7.12 12.68
N ASP A 83 2.41 6.85 11.55
CA ASP A 83 2.96 7.09 10.21
C ASP A 83 3.23 8.59 10.00
N ILE A 84 2.25 9.45 10.30
CA ILE A 84 2.39 10.92 10.20
C ILE A 84 3.54 11.44 11.09
N ALA A 85 3.62 10.96 12.34
CA ALA A 85 4.68 11.37 13.25
C ALA A 85 6.07 10.90 12.76
N PHE A 86 6.15 9.75 12.10
CA PHE A 86 7.36 9.22 11.49
C PHE A 86 7.81 10.05 10.28
N GLU A 87 6.90 10.35 9.36
CA GLU A 87 7.16 11.16 8.17
C GLU A 87 7.61 12.59 8.52
N GLN A 88 7.02 13.18 9.56
CA GLN A 88 7.37 14.52 10.04
C GLN A 88 8.65 14.55 10.90
N GLY A 89 9.27 13.40 11.17
CA GLY A 89 10.49 13.32 12.00
C GLY A 89 10.27 13.67 13.48
N VAL A 90 9.02 13.66 13.96
CA VAL A 90 8.59 14.03 15.32
C VAL A 90 8.06 12.82 16.09
N MET A 91 8.63 11.64 15.84
CA MET A 91 8.31 10.44 16.60
C MET A 91 8.68 10.61 18.07
N VAL A 92 7.66 10.83 18.89
CA VAL A 92 7.79 10.86 20.35
C VAL A 92 7.74 9.44 20.90
N HIS A 93 8.27 9.24 22.10
CA HIS A 93 8.41 7.94 22.74
C HIS A 93 7.09 7.13 22.76
N GLU A 94 5.96 7.79 23.02
CA GLU A 94 4.64 7.16 23.11
C GLU A 94 4.16 6.60 21.77
N THR A 95 4.32 7.33 20.66
CA THR A 95 3.92 6.84 19.33
C THR A 95 4.79 5.67 18.88
N ALA A 96 6.09 5.71 19.21
CA ALA A 96 7.00 4.61 18.96
C ALA A 96 6.62 3.35 19.76
N LEU A 97 6.26 3.50 21.03
CA LEU A 97 5.80 2.39 21.88
C LEU A 97 4.45 1.82 21.42
N ALA A 98 3.47 2.66 21.06
CA ALA A 98 2.20 2.21 20.51
C ALA A 98 2.42 1.36 19.27
N ARG A 99 3.26 1.85 18.34
CA ARG A 99 3.58 1.12 17.11
C ARG A 99 4.25 -0.22 17.42
N LYS A 100 5.26 -0.24 18.30
CA LYS A 100 5.95 -1.48 18.70
C LYS A 100 4.99 -2.50 19.30
N LEU A 101 4.03 -2.03 20.10
CA LEU A 101 2.98 -2.87 20.66
C LEU A 101 2.10 -3.46 19.56
N LEU A 102 1.62 -2.65 18.60
CA LEU A 102 0.83 -3.16 17.47
C LEU A 102 1.61 -4.18 16.62
N ILE A 103 2.88 -3.90 16.31
CA ILE A 103 3.77 -4.81 15.57
C ILE A 103 3.95 -6.14 16.32
N HIS A 104 4.05 -6.11 17.65
CA HIS A 104 4.15 -7.33 18.45
C HIS A 104 2.98 -8.28 18.18
N HIS A 105 1.77 -7.73 17.98
CA HIS A 105 0.53 -8.46 17.73
C HIS A 105 0.16 -8.61 16.25
N ILE A 106 1.02 -8.25 15.30
CA ILE A 106 0.69 -8.21 13.85
C ILE A 106 0.14 -9.54 13.31
N GLN A 107 0.71 -10.67 13.72
CA GLN A 107 0.27 -12.01 13.31
C GLN A 107 -1.15 -12.34 13.81
N HIS A 108 -1.56 -11.81 14.96
CA HIS A 108 -2.93 -11.96 15.44
C HIS A 108 -3.91 -11.21 14.52
N PHE A 109 -3.55 -10.02 14.03
CA PHE A 109 -4.41 -9.31 13.08
C PHE A 109 -4.53 -10.06 11.74
N CYS A 110 -3.48 -10.74 11.30
CA CYS A 110 -3.53 -11.59 10.11
C CYS A 110 -4.52 -12.77 10.24
N THR A 111 -4.82 -13.27 11.46
CA THR A 111 -5.81 -14.35 11.60
C THR A 111 -7.23 -13.90 11.29
N LEU A 112 -7.48 -12.58 11.30
CA LEU A 112 -8.77 -11.98 10.97
C LEU A 112 -9.05 -11.96 9.46
N TRP A 113 -8.09 -12.34 8.62
CA TRP A 113 -8.29 -12.39 7.16
C TRP A 113 -9.23 -13.51 6.70
N SER A 114 -9.49 -14.48 7.58
CA SER A 114 -10.52 -15.52 7.41
C SER A 114 -11.84 -15.20 8.10
N TYR A 115 -12.03 -13.97 8.59
CA TYR A 115 -13.23 -13.62 9.32
C TYR A 115 -14.44 -13.51 8.37
N PRO A 116 -15.64 -14.04 8.73
CA PRO A 116 -16.81 -14.04 7.83
C PRO A 116 -17.38 -12.67 7.49
N TYR A 117 -17.03 -11.64 8.26
CA TYR A 117 -17.50 -10.27 8.04
C TYR A 117 -16.44 -9.44 7.31
N ILE A 118 -16.74 -9.07 6.07
CA ILE A 118 -15.83 -8.41 5.14
C ILE A 118 -15.17 -7.14 5.69
N THR A 119 -15.88 -6.37 6.51
CA THR A 119 -15.32 -5.12 7.07
C THR A 119 -14.18 -5.41 8.07
N VAL A 120 -14.25 -6.53 8.80
CA VAL A 120 -13.16 -6.97 9.68
C VAL A 120 -11.94 -7.39 8.85
N VAL A 121 -12.16 -8.10 7.74
CA VAL A 121 -11.10 -8.51 6.80
C VAL A 121 -10.39 -7.28 6.21
N ARG A 122 -11.15 -6.34 5.63
CA ARG A 122 -10.58 -5.08 5.08
C ARG A 122 -9.79 -4.30 6.12
N ARG A 123 -10.37 -4.05 7.30
CA ARG A 123 -9.71 -3.23 8.34
C ARG A 123 -8.47 -3.89 8.94
N SER A 124 -8.43 -5.22 9.00
CA SER A 124 -7.25 -5.95 9.46
C SER A 124 -6.14 -5.99 8.40
N LEU A 125 -6.47 -6.15 7.12
CA LEU A 125 -5.51 -6.00 6.02
C LEU A 125 -4.93 -4.57 5.97
N GLU A 126 -5.78 -3.54 6.08
CA GLU A 126 -5.35 -2.14 6.15
C GLU A 126 -4.37 -1.91 7.31
N LEU A 127 -4.70 -2.42 8.49
CA LEU A 127 -3.85 -2.28 9.67
C LEU A 127 -2.48 -2.95 9.45
N VAL A 128 -2.45 -4.18 8.94
CA VAL A 128 -1.20 -4.90 8.66
C VAL A 128 -0.37 -4.17 7.60
N SER A 129 -1.01 -3.71 6.51
CA SER A 129 -0.36 -2.91 5.46
C SER A 129 0.35 -1.68 6.05
N ARG A 130 -0.34 -0.88 6.87
CA ARG A 130 0.24 0.29 7.55
C ARG A 130 1.42 -0.08 8.47
N LEU A 131 1.27 -1.15 9.26
CA LEU A 131 2.32 -1.58 10.19
C LEU A 131 3.60 -2.02 9.47
N LEU A 132 3.49 -2.54 8.24
CA LEU A 132 4.61 -2.96 7.39
C LEU A 132 5.34 -1.81 6.70
N ARG A 133 4.76 -0.60 6.59
CA ARG A 133 5.41 0.57 5.94
C ARG A 133 6.54 1.22 6.73
N SER A 134 6.89 0.70 7.90
CA SER A 134 7.99 1.21 8.72
C SER A 134 8.89 0.07 9.20
N PRO A 135 10.10 0.37 9.73
CA PRO A 135 11.04 -0.66 10.13
C PRO A 135 10.42 -1.69 11.07
N ILE A 136 10.40 -2.94 10.61
CA ILE A 136 9.82 -4.08 11.30
C ILE A 136 10.83 -5.23 11.28
N ASP A 137 10.80 -6.03 12.35
CA ASP A 137 11.66 -7.20 12.48
C ASP A 137 11.37 -8.25 11.39
N LYS A 138 12.44 -8.83 10.81
CA LYS A 138 12.34 -9.78 9.70
C LYS A 138 11.50 -11.02 10.05
N PHE A 139 11.54 -11.51 11.29
CA PHE A 139 10.72 -12.65 11.72
C PHE A 139 9.23 -12.32 11.72
N LYS A 140 8.88 -11.05 11.99
CA LYS A 140 7.49 -10.60 11.88
C LYS A 140 7.03 -10.53 10.43
N ILE A 141 7.88 -10.06 9.51
CA ILE A 141 7.59 -10.07 8.08
C ILE A 141 7.38 -11.50 7.58
N ALA A 142 8.28 -12.42 7.95
CA ALA A 142 8.18 -13.84 7.60
C ALA A 142 6.83 -14.44 8.00
N GLY A 143 6.43 -14.22 9.26
CA GLY A 143 5.14 -14.71 9.75
C GLY A 143 3.93 -14.08 9.07
N VAL A 144 4.01 -12.82 8.62
CA VAL A 144 2.95 -12.19 7.82
C VAL A 144 2.87 -12.83 6.44
N LEU A 145 4.00 -13.07 5.78
CA LEU A 145 4.06 -13.72 4.47
C LEU A 145 3.53 -15.17 4.51
N GLU A 146 3.86 -15.93 5.55
CA GLU A 146 3.30 -17.28 5.77
C GLU A 146 1.78 -17.26 5.90
N LEU A 147 1.23 -16.29 6.63
CA LEU A 147 -0.22 -16.13 6.79
C LEU A 147 -0.89 -15.63 5.51
N LEU A 148 -0.20 -14.80 4.73
CA LEU A 148 -0.68 -14.33 3.42
C LEU A 148 -0.70 -15.47 2.40
N LEU A 149 0.32 -16.33 2.41
CA LEU A 149 0.35 -17.55 1.62
C LEU A 149 -0.80 -18.49 2.01
N ALA A 150 -1.02 -18.71 3.31
CA ALA A 150 -2.14 -19.53 3.77
C ALA A 150 -3.51 -18.95 3.36
N TRP A 151 -3.65 -17.62 3.38
CA TRP A 151 -4.86 -16.94 2.89
C TRP A 151 -5.01 -17.09 1.37
N SER A 152 -3.92 -16.95 0.61
CA SER A 152 -3.89 -17.17 -0.84
C SER A 152 -4.23 -18.62 -1.21
N ASP A 153 -3.76 -19.62 -0.46
CA ASP A 153 -4.10 -21.03 -0.68
C ASP A 153 -5.60 -21.29 -0.47
N ARG A 154 -6.24 -20.66 0.52
CA ARG A 154 -7.70 -20.69 0.69
C ARG A 154 -8.42 -19.99 -0.45
N LEU A 155 -7.94 -18.81 -0.86
CA LEU A 155 -8.50 -18.05 -1.97
C LEU A 155 -8.51 -18.89 -3.25
N ASN A 156 -7.38 -19.50 -3.59
CA ASN A 156 -7.23 -20.35 -4.79
C ASN A 156 -8.14 -21.59 -4.79
N THR A 157 -8.68 -22.00 -3.64
CA THR A 157 -9.61 -23.14 -3.56
C THR A 157 -11.02 -22.76 -4.04
N HIS A 158 -11.39 -21.49 -3.93
CA HIS A 158 -12.76 -21.03 -4.16
C HIS A 158 -12.89 -19.91 -5.21
N PHE A 159 -11.80 -19.19 -5.49
CA PHE A 159 -11.79 -17.99 -6.32
C PHE A 159 -11.38 -18.34 -7.75
N THR A 160 -12.24 -17.99 -8.72
CA THR A 160 -12.00 -18.25 -10.14
C THR A 160 -11.51 -16.99 -10.86
N ILE A 161 -10.99 -17.17 -12.08
CA ILE A 161 -10.61 -16.05 -12.95
C ILE A 161 -11.82 -15.19 -13.34
N ASP A 162 -13.01 -15.78 -13.46
CA ASP A 162 -14.23 -15.02 -13.76
C ASP A 162 -14.60 -14.12 -12.58
N MET A 163 -14.48 -14.61 -11.34
CA MET A 163 -14.68 -13.81 -10.12
C MET A 163 -13.62 -12.71 -9.98
N PHE A 164 -12.39 -12.96 -10.45
CA PHE A 164 -11.37 -11.91 -10.52
C PHE A 164 -11.80 -10.77 -11.44
N TRP A 165 -12.27 -11.08 -12.65
CA TRP A 165 -12.75 -10.05 -13.57
C TRP A 165 -14.03 -9.37 -13.11
N GLU A 166 -14.89 -10.09 -12.37
CA GLU A 166 -16.06 -9.51 -11.70
C GLU A 166 -15.65 -8.38 -10.73
N CYS A 167 -14.43 -8.40 -10.15
CA CYS A 167 -13.96 -7.33 -9.27
C CYS A 167 -13.91 -5.95 -9.97
N PHE A 168 -13.84 -5.93 -11.29
CA PHE A 168 -13.63 -4.73 -12.10
C PHE A 168 -14.89 -4.26 -12.82
N GLU A 169 -16.05 -4.87 -12.55
CA GLU A 169 -17.32 -4.38 -13.08
C GLU A 169 -17.61 -2.95 -12.58
N THR A 170 -18.28 -2.16 -13.42
CA THR A 170 -18.44 -0.71 -13.23
C THR A 170 -19.18 -0.31 -11.94
N ASP A 171 -19.98 -1.22 -11.38
CA ASP A 171 -20.74 -1.02 -10.14
C ASP A 171 -19.96 -1.43 -8.87
N ARG A 172 -18.84 -2.14 -9.02
CA ARG A 172 -17.99 -2.64 -7.93
C ARG A 172 -16.86 -1.67 -7.61
N THR A 173 -17.24 -0.55 -7.02
CA THR A 173 -16.30 0.46 -6.48
C THR A 173 -15.69 0.02 -5.14
N GLU A 174 -14.67 0.74 -4.67
CA GLU A 174 -14.08 0.55 -3.33
C GLU A 174 -15.10 0.66 -2.18
N PHE A 175 -16.20 1.38 -2.38
CA PHE A 175 -17.30 1.53 -1.42
C PHE A 175 -18.33 0.38 -1.49
N TYR A 176 -18.16 -0.56 -2.42
CA TYR A 176 -19.04 -1.70 -2.57
C TYR A 176 -18.68 -2.80 -1.57
N HIS A 177 -19.47 -2.95 -0.51
CA HIS A 177 -19.20 -3.85 0.61
C HIS A 177 -19.76 -5.27 0.43
N GLN A 178 -20.33 -5.61 -0.72
CA GLN A 178 -20.80 -6.97 -0.96
C GLN A 178 -19.62 -7.86 -1.41
N PRO A 179 -19.34 -8.97 -0.69
CA PRO A 179 -18.28 -9.89 -1.06
C PRO A 179 -18.52 -10.48 -2.45
N ILE A 180 -17.42 -10.69 -3.18
CA ILE A 180 -17.40 -11.50 -4.41
C ILE A 180 -17.33 -12.98 -4.04
N LEU A 181 -16.56 -13.28 -2.99
CA LEU A 181 -16.46 -14.61 -2.41
C LEU A 181 -16.89 -14.54 -0.95
N GLN A 182 -17.83 -15.40 -0.56
CA GLN A 182 -18.20 -15.62 0.83
C GLN A 182 -18.31 -17.12 1.10
N HIS A 183 -17.39 -17.63 1.90
CA HIS A 183 -17.29 -19.03 2.32
C HIS A 183 -16.97 -19.09 3.82
N ASP A 184 -17.07 -20.27 4.42
CA ASP A 184 -16.92 -20.45 5.87
C ASP A 184 -15.54 -20.05 6.41
N ASP A 185 -14.50 -20.08 5.58
CA ASP A 185 -13.10 -19.85 5.94
C ASP A 185 -12.44 -18.69 5.19
N ILE A 186 -13.17 -18.03 4.28
CA ILE A 186 -12.70 -16.90 3.49
C ILE A 186 -13.84 -15.99 3.02
N THR A 187 -13.65 -14.68 3.13
CA THR A 187 -14.59 -13.67 2.63
C THR A 187 -13.80 -12.54 1.97
N VAL A 188 -14.06 -12.27 0.69
CA VAL A 188 -13.20 -11.40 -0.14
C VAL A 188 -14.03 -10.55 -1.10
N ASP A 189 -13.57 -9.33 -1.30
CA ASP A 189 -13.98 -8.41 -2.35
C ASP A 189 -12.75 -7.74 -3.00
N ARG A 190 -13.00 -6.81 -3.92
CA ARG A 190 -11.98 -6.04 -4.62
C ARG A 190 -10.99 -5.34 -3.67
N GLU A 191 -11.49 -4.72 -2.60
CA GLU A 191 -10.66 -3.96 -1.66
C GLU A 191 -9.75 -4.90 -0.85
N CYS A 192 -10.22 -6.10 -0.51
CA CYS A 192 -9.38 -7.13 0.09
C CYS A 192 -8.22 -7.54 -0.84
N LEU A 193 -8.44 -7.67 -2.15
CA LEU A 193 -7.38 -7.99 -3.11
C LEU A 193 -6.34 -6.86 -3.19
N LYS A 194 -6.81 -5.60 -3.29
CA LYS A 194 -5.94 -4.41 -3.25
C LYS A 194 -5.09 -4.39 -1.98
N LEU A 195 -5.72 -4.50 -0.81
CA LEU A 195 -5.01 -4.45 0.47
C LEU A 195 -4.06 -5.63 0.67
N ALA A 196 -4.42 -6.84 0.20
CA ALA A 196 -3.52 -7.99 0.24
C ALA A 196 -2.28 -7.79 -0.65
N MET A 197 -2.45 -7.17 -1.82
CA MET A 197 -1.33 -6.76 -2.67
C MET A 197 -0.47 -5.69 -1.98
N GLN A 198 -1.06 -4.70 -1.33
CA GLN A 198 -0.31 -3.72 -0.54
C GLN A 198 0.44 -4.36 0.63
N VAL A 199 -0.13 -5.35 1.33
CA VAL A 199 0.57 -6.13 2.38
C VAL A 199 1.76 -6.87 1.79
N PHE A 200 1.60 -7.52 0.63
CA PHE A 200 2.69 -8.21 -0.05
C PHE A 200 3.82 -7.25 -0.40
N VAL A 201 3.49 -6.18 -1.12
CA VAL A 201 4.44 -5.17 -1.59
C VAL A 201 5.13 -4.47 -0.42
N ALA A 202 4.41 -4.05 0.61
CA ALA A 202 4.99 -3.46 1.82
C ALA A 202 5.93 -4.43 2.56
N SER A 203 5.61 -5.73 2.56
CA SER A 203 6.52 -6.75 3.10
C SER A 203 7.84 -6.77 2.35
N LEU A 204 7.82 -6.69 1.01
CA LEU A 204 9.03 -6.64 0.18
C LEU A 204 9.82 -5.33 0.39
N CYS A 205 9.12 -4.19 0.49
CA CYS A 205 9.72 -2.90 0.83
C CYS A 205 10.39 -2.91 2.21
N SER A 206 9.94 -3.75 3.14
CA SER A 206 10.54 -3.90 4.47
C SER A 206 11.60 -4.99 4.59
N LEU A 207 11.69 -5.93 3.64
CA LEU A 207 12.75 -6.92 3.61
C LEU A 207 14.11 -6.27 3.26
N ALA A 208 15.14 -6.64 4.00
CA ALA A 208 16.52 -6.29 3.68
C ALA A 208 17.12 -7.30 2.69
N ASP A 209 18.27 -6.99 2.10
CA ASP A 209 18.95 -7.81 1.08
C ASP A 209 19.27 -9.24 1.53
N GLN A 210 19.35 -9.46 2.85
CA GLN A 210 19.50 -10.78 3.46
C GLN A 210 18.15 -11.30 3.96
N VAL A 211 17.54 -12.16 3.15
CA VAL A 211 16.31 -12.90 3.44
C VAL A 211 16.67 -14.30 3.92
N ASP A 212 16.11 -14.73 5.05
CA ASP A 212 16.33 -16.10 5.55
C ASP A 212 15.60 -17.13 4.68
N THR A 213 15.99 -18.41 4.81
CA THR A 213 15.46 -19.50 3.98
C THR A 213 13.95 -19.69 4.11
N SER A 214 13.36 -19.44 5.28
CA SER A 214 11.92 -19.64 5.50
C SER A 214 11.09 -18.55 4.83
N THR A 215 11.50 -17.29 4.98
CA THR A 215 10.90 -16.15 4.29
C THR A 215 11.00 -16.32 2.77
N LEU A 216 12.16 -16.74 2.28
CA LEU A 216 12.37 -16.96 0.85
C LEU A 216 11.45 -18.06 0.30
N ALA A 217 11.27 -19.18 1.04
CA ALA A 217 10.37 -20.25 0.63
C ALA A 217 8.90 -19.80 0.60
N ALA A 218 8.47 -18.95 1.52
CA ALA A 218 7.13 -18.36 1.50
C ALA A 218 6.95 -17.44 0.27
N LEU A 219 7.95 -16.61 -0.04
CA LEU A 219 7.94 -15.75 -1.22
C LEU A 219 7.89 -16.54 -2.53
N GLU A 220 8.73 -17.57 -2.67
CA GLU A 220 8.73 -18.46 -3.84
C GLU A 220 7.35 -19.04 -4.09
N ARG A 221 6.69 -19.55 -3.04
CA ARG A 221 5.33 -20.11 -3.16
C ARG A 221 4.28 -19.06 -3.51
N ILE A 222 4.35 -17.85 -2.95
CA ILE A 222 3.44 -16.75 -3.32
C ILE A 222 3.63 -16.38 -4.80
N LEU A 223 4.87 -16.27 -5.25
CA LEU A 223 5.21 -15.95 -6.63
C LEU A 223 4.76 -17.05 -7.60
N GLU A 224 4.92 -18.33 -7.24
CA GLU A 224 4.37 -19.45 -8.01
C GLU A 224 2.84 -19.34 -8.17
N ARG A 225 2.11 -18.87 -7.16
CA ARG A 225 0.66 -18.60 -7.28
C ARG A 225 0.36 -17.46 -8.22
N ILE A 226 1.10 -16.36 -8.12
CA ILE A 226 0.97 -15.21 -9.01
C ILE A 226 1.25 -15.64 -10.46
N GLN A 227 2.31 -16.41 -10.68
CA GLN A 227 2.65 -16.97 -12.00
C GLN A 227 1.55 -17.90 -12.51
N ALA A 228 1.00 -18.80 -11.69
CA ALA A 228 -0.10 -19.66 -12.10
C ALA A 228 -1.33 -18.86 -12.54
N CYS A 229 -1.67 -17.78 -11.83
CA CYS A 229 -2.73 -16.85 -12.22
C CYS A 229 -2.39 -16.13 -13.54
N ARG A 230 -1.13 -15.68 -13.70
CA ARG A 230 -0.63 -15.05 -14.93
C ARG A 230 -0.84 -15.92 -16.16
N HIS A 231 -0.71 -17.25 -16.09
CA HIS A 231 -0.98 -18.12 -17.25
C HIS A 231 -2.41 -18.02 -17.80
N SER A 232 -3.32 -17.42 -17.03
CA SER A 232 -4.72 -17.21 -17.41
C SER A 232 -5.01 -15.81 -17.97
N MET A 233 -4.00 -14.91 -18.08
CA MET A 233 -4.16 -13.55 -18.58
C MET A 233 -2.92 -13.04 -19.33
N SER A 234 -3.07 -12.05 -20.21
CA SER A 234 -1.93 -11.39 -20.86
C SER A 234 -1.20 -10.44 -19.89
N ASP A 235 0.00 -10.00 -20.28
CA ASP A 235 0.78 -9.04 -19.49
C ASP A 235 0.07 -7.67 -19.42
N GLU A 236 -0.61 -7.26 -20.50
CA GLU A 236 -1.45 -6.05 -20.51
C GLU A 236 -2.66 -6.18 -19.59
N GLN A 237 -3.30 -7.36 -19.56
CA GLN A 237 -4.40 -7.63 -18.64
C GLN A 237 -3.94 -7.58 -17.17
N LEU A 238 -2.74 -8.08 -16.87
CA LEU A 238 -2.19 -8.00 -15.53
C LEU A 238 -1.88 -6.54 -15.14
N LEU A 239 -1.25 -5.77 -16.04
CA LEU A 239 -0.98 -4.35 -15.83
C LEU A 239 -2.28 -3.55 -15.62
N GLU A 240 -3.30 -3.83 -16.43
CA GLU A 240 -4.61 -3.20 -16.29
C GLU A 240 -5.24 -3.54 -14.93
N ALA A 241 -5.24 -4.81 -14.54
CA ALA A 241 -5.82 -5.21 -13.26
C ALA A 241 -5.08 -4.58 -12.06
N VAL A 242 -3.74 -4.51 -12.13
CA VAL A 242 -2.93 -3.84 -11.10
C VAL A 242 -3.27 -2.36 -10.99
N LEU A 243 -3.38 -1.68 -12.14
CA LEU A 243 -3.74 -0.26 -12.23
C LEU A 243 -5.18 -0.02 -11.76
N GLU A 244 -6.15 -0.79 -12.22
CA GLU A 244 -7.55 -0.64 -11.82
C GLU A 244 -7.76 -0.93 -10.33
N LEU A 245 -7.04 -1.89 -9.74
CA LEU A 245 -7.12 -2.13 -8.29
C LEU A 245 -6.70 -0.90 -7.48
N HIS A 246 -5.76 -0.09 -7.96
CA HIS A 246 -5.21 1.06 -7.23
C HIS A 246 -5.68 2.42 -7.77
N GLY A 247 -6.27 2.47 -8.96
CA GLY A 247 -6.62 3.70 -9.67
C GLY A 247 -7.87 4.42 -9.17
N GLY A 248 -8.63 3.82 -8.25
CA GLY A 248 -9.75 4.50 -7.57
C GLY A 248 -9.29 5.63 -6.63
N ASN A 249 -8.01 5.64 -6.27
CA ASN A 249 -7.42 6.60 -5.35
C ASN A 249 -6.00 6.98 -5.82
N ASP A 250 -5.77 8.28 -6.06
CA ASP A 250 -4.48 8.78 -6.57
C ASP A 250 -3.31 8.47 -5.62
N GLU A 251 -3.53 8.54 -4.30
CA GLU A 251 -2.52 8.21 -3.28
C GLU A 251 -2.12 6.73 -3.36
N ASP A 252 -3.09 5.81 -3.50
CA ASP A 252 -2.83 4.37 -3.67
C ASP A 252 -2.07 4.07 -4.97
N SER A 253 -2.46 4.70 -6.08
CA SER A 253 -1.80 4.55 -7.39
C SER A 253 -0.34 5.01 -7.35
N VAL A 254 -0.08 6.18 -6.76
CA VAL A 254 1.28 6.73 -6.62
C VAL A 254 2.12 5.90 -5.66
N ASN A 255 1.56 5.47 -4.53
CA ASN A 255 2.26 4.63 -3.56
C ASN A 255 2.67 3.28 -4.17
N LEU A 256 1.80 2.65 -4.96
CA LEU A 256 2.14 1.42 -5.65
C LEU A 256 3.36 1.61 -6.57
N GLN A 257 3.39 2.71 -7.33
CA GLN A 257 4.50 2.99 -8.23
C GLN A 257 5.81 3.24 -7.46
N LEU A 258 5.77 3.94 -6.33
CA LEU A 258 6.90 4.11 -5.42
C LEU A 258 7.41 2.79 -4.84
N ASP A 259 6.50 1.91 -4.43
CA ASP A 259 6.87 0.64 -3.86
C ASP A 259 7.51 -0.29 -4.90
N VAL A 260 6.94 -0.38 -6.10
CA VAL A 260 7.51 -1.15 -7.22
C VAL A 260 8.90 -0.62 -7.57
N LEU A 261 9.06 0.71 -7.62
CA LEU A 261 10.36 1.36 -7.83
C LEU A 261 11.36 1.06 -6.72
N THR A 262 10.91 1.03 -5.46
CA THR A 262 11.74 0.70 -4.29
C THR A 262 12.22 -0.76 -4.36
N ILE A 263 11.32 -1.68 -4.70
CA ILE A 263 11.62 -3.11 -4.85
C ILE A 263 12.62 -3.32 -5.99
N ASP A 264 12.38 -2.72 -7.15
CA ASP A 264 13.27 -2.82 -8.31
C ASP A 264 14.68 -2.30 -7.98
N ASN A 265 14.78 -1.13 -7.34
CA ASN A 265 16.07 -0.56 -6.91
C ASN A 265 16.84 -1.52 -5.98
N LYS A 266 16.16 -2.21 -5.05
CA LYS A 266 16.81 -3.22 -4.20
C LYS A 266 17.29 -4.42 -5.01
N LEU A 267 16.48 -4.89 -5.95
CA LEU A 267 16.80 -6.04 -6.80
C LEU A 267 17.97 -5.74 -7.75
N GLN A 268 18.11 -4.49 -8.20
CA GLN A 268 19.27 -4.03 -8.95
C GLN A 268 20.56 -4.09 -8.11
N LEU A 269 20.49 -3.70 -6.84
CA LEU A 269 21.62 -3.71 -5.90
C LEU A 269 21.98 -5.10 -5.36
N ALA A 270 21.04 -6.04 -5.38
CA ALA A 270 21.27 -7.42 -4.93
C ALA A 270 22.28 -8.17 -5.82
N ASP A 271 23.10 -9.02 -5.18
CA ASP A 271 24.08 -9.89 -5.86
C ASP A 271 23.43 -10.70 -6.99
N GLN A 272 24.13 -10.87 -8.12
CA GLN A 272 23.60 -11.56 -9.30
C GLN A 272 23.20 -13.03 -9.02
N GLY A 273 23.85 -13.68 -8.05
CA GLY A 273 23.51 -15.04 -7.60
C GLY A 273 22.46 -15.09 -6.47
N SER A 274 21.90 -13.95 -6.08
CA SER A 274 20.90 -13.89 -5.01
C SER A 274 19.63 -14.62 -5.44
N ARG A 275 19.24 -15.63 -4.66
CA ARG A 275 17.95 -16.31 -4.85
C ARG A 275 16.78 -15.34 -4.77
N PHE A 276 16.87 -14.32 -3.90
CA PHE A 276 15.87 -13.26 -3.83
C PHE A 276 15.68 -12.59 -5.19
N LYS A 277 16.78 -12.18 -5.84
CA LYS A 277 16.73 -11.58 -7.19
C LYS A 277 16.13 -12.53 -8.24
N GLN A 278 16.52 -13.79 -8.21
CA GLN A 278 16.03 -14.82 -9.14
C GLN A 278 14.51 -15.05 -9.00
N CYS A 279 13.98 -15.05 -7.77
CA CYS A 279 12.55 -15.25 -7.54
C CYS A 279 11.68 -14.17 -8.20
N PHE A 280 12.14 -12.91 -8.17
CA PHE A 280 11.35 -11.78 -8.67
C PHE A 280 11.58 -11.45 -10.14
N GLN A 281 12.53 -12.11 -10.81
CA GLN A 281 12.96 -11.74 -12.16
C GLN A 281 11.81 -11.78 -13.17
N GLU A 282 10.94 -12.78 -13.10
CA GLU A 282 9.77 -12.88 -13.99
C GLU A 282 8.67 -11.87 -13.68
N LEU A 283 8.45 -11.56 -12.39
CA LEU A 283 7.42 -10.59 -12.00
C LEU A 283 7.81 -9.17 -12.44
N ILE A 284 9.09 -8.80 -12.28
CA ILE A 284 9.59 -7.49 -12.72
C ILE A 284 9.49 -7.34 -14.23
N GLN A 285 9.63 -8.40 -15.02
CA GLN A 285 9.47 -8.29 -16.47
C GLN A 285 8.07 -7.79 -16.88
N VAL A 286 7.05 -8.05 -16.06
CA VAL A 286 5.67 -7.65 -16.34
C VAL A 286 5.30 -6.36 -15.61
N VAL A 287 5.65 -6.26 -14.33
CA VAL A 287 5.29 -5.12 -13.46
C VAL A 287 6.57 -4.37 -13.06
N SER A 288 7.30 -3.85 -14.05
CA SER A 288 8.46 -2.99 -13.83
C SER A 288 8.04 -1.54 -13.57
N PRO A 289 8.92 -0.70 -12.98
CA PRO A 289 8.65 0.73 -12.83
C PRO A 289 8.30 1.42 -14.16
N ASN A 290 9.01 1.08 -15.24
CA ASN A 290 8.75 1.62 -16.57
C ASN A 290 7.39 1.19 -17.11
N ARG A 291 7.07 -0.10 -17.03
CA ARG A 291 5.80 -0.63 -17.54
C ARG A 291 4.62 -0.04 -16.81
N LEU A 292 4.68 0.04 -15.47
CA LEU A 292 3.58 0.54 -14.66
C LEU A 292 3.32 2.04 -14.90
N PHE A 293 4.38 2.87 -14.92
CA PHE A 293 4.21 4.30 -15.17
C PHE A 293 3.77 4.61 -16.60
N LEU A 294 4.37 3.95 -17.61
CA LEU A 294 3.98 4.14 -19.00
C LEU A 294 2.57 3.64 -19.26
N TRP A 295 2.17 2.50 -18.67
CA TRP A 295 0.79 2.02 -18.76
C TRP A 295 -0.18 3.02 -18.13
N PHE A 296 0.13 3.57 -16.95
CA PHE A 296 -0.65 4.65 -16.35
C PHE A 296 -0.81 5.85 -17.30
N CYS A 297 0.28 6.28 -17.96
CA CYS A 297 0.22 7.37 -18.93
C CYS A 297 -0.64 7.00 -20.14
N VAL A 298 -0.51 5.78 -20.69
CA VAL A 298 -1.33 5.32 -21.83
C VAL A 298 -2.82 5.29 -21.48
N ARG A 299 -3.17 4.76 -20.30
CA ARG A 299 -4.57 4.67 -19.84
C ARG A 299 -5.20 6.03 -19.55
N THR A 300 -4.37 7.03 -19.30
CA THR A 300 -4.79 8.43 -19.09
C THR A 300 -4.65 9.27 -20.37
N GLY A 301 -4.42 8.63 -21.52
CA GLY A 301 -4.37 9.29 -22.83
C GLY A 301 -3.08 10.07 -23.11
N MET A 302 -2.00 9.77 -22.38
CA MET A 302 -0.72 10.49 -22.41
C MET A 302 -0.88 11.98 -22.06
N ASP A 303 -1.89 12.31 -21.24
CA ASP A 303 -2.22 13.68 -20.88
C ASP A 303 -1.30 14.18 -19.75
N TYR A 304 -0.38 15.09 -20.11
CA TYR A 304 0.52 15.72 -19.14
C TYR A 304 -0.22 16.54 -18.08
N SER A 305 -1.46 16.97 -18.33
CA SER A 305 -2.24 17.76 -17.36
C SER A 305 -2.56 16.96 -16.10
N LEU A 306 -2.79 15.65 -16.22
CA LEU A 306 -2.96 14.76 -15.07
C LEU A 306 -1.69 14.69 -14.22
N LEU A 307 -0.52 14.62 -14.84
CA LEU A 307 0.76 14.64 -14.12
C LEU A 307 0.98 15.98 -13.41
N VAL A 308 0.52 17.09 -14.02
CA VAL A 308 0.53 18.42 -13.39
C VAL A 308 -0.37 18.43 -12.16
N ASP A 309 -1.59 17.90 -12.24
CA ASP A 309 -2.52 17.83 -11.11
C ASP A 309 -1.93 17.01 -9.95
N LEU A 310 -1.32 15.85 -10.24
CA LEU A 310 -0.62 15.04 -9.24
C LEU A 310 0.57 15.78 -8.60
N LEU A 311 1.30 16.58 -9.37
CA LEU A 311 2.40 17.41 -8.85
C LEU A 311 1.91 18.61 -8.03
N LEU A 312 0.74 19.15 -8.32
CA LEU A 312 0.12 20.23 -7.54
C LEU A 312 -0.53 19.72 -6.26
N SER A 313 -0.96 18.46 -6.25
CA SER A 313 -1.59 17.83 -5.09
C SER A 313 -0.60 17.63 -3.95
N ASN A 314 -0.95 18.15 -2.77
CA ASN A 314 -0.25 17.83 -1.51
C ASN A 314 -0.73 16.51 -0.90
N GLU A 315 -1.66 15.81 -1.56
CA GLU A 315 -2.27 14.57 -1.05
C GLU A 315 -1.54 13.31 -1.57
N THR A 316 -0.59 13.46 -2.50
CA THR A 316 0.17 12.33 -3.06
C THR A 316 1.67 12.55 -2.96
N GLU A 317 2.45 11.47 -2.91
CA GLU A 317 3.91 11.53 -2.99
C GLU A 317 4.43 11.60 -4.45
N PHE A 318 3.63 12.11 -5.39
CA PHE A 318 3.96 12.00 -6.83
C PHE A 318 5.24 12.74 -7.22
N LEU A 319 5.54 13.89 -6.58
CA LEU A 319 6.80 14.58 -6.77
C LEU A 319 8.01 13.70 -6.40
N ARG A 320 7.91 12.98 -5.27
CA ARG A 320 8.95 12.06 -4.82
C ARG A 320 9.09 10.91 -5.80
N PHE A 321 7.97 10.30 -6.18
CA PHE A 321 7.92 9.25 -7.19
C PHE A 321 8.65 9.68 -8.47
N LEU A 322 8.25 10.81 -9.07
CA LEU A 322 8.79 11.26 -10.34
C LEU A 322 10.30 11.53 -10.25
N LEU A 323 10.78 12.14 -9.16
CA LEU A 323 12.21 12.37 -8.96
C LEU A 323 13.02 11.06 -8.83
N GLU A 324 12.48 10.05 -8.14
CA GLU A 324 13.10 8.73 -8.02
C GLU A 324 13.02 7.95 -9.33
N TYR A 325 11.91 8.05 -10.06
CA TYR A 325 11.70 7.39 -11.33
C TYR A 325 12.66 7.93 -12.42
N LEU A 326 12.88 9.26 -12.46
CA LEU A 326 13.89 9.86 -13.33
C LEU A 326 15.32 9.43 -12.96
N LYS A 327 15.60 9.04 -11.71
CA LYS A 327 16.88 8.38 -11.34
C LYS A 327 16.97 6.96 -11.87
N HIS A 328 15.86 6.25 -11.88
CA HIS A 328 15.80 4.91 -12.45
C HIS A 328 16.01 4.93 -13.97
N ILE A 329 15.36 5.83 -14.72
CA ILE A 329 15.61 6.00 -16.16
C ILE A 329 17.09 6.34 -16.45
N GLU A 330 17.73 7.20 -15.65
CA GLU A 330 19.15 7.52 -15.84
C GLU A 330 20.07 6.29 -15.74
N ARG A 331 19.71 5.32 -14.88
CA ARG A 331 20.51 4.09 -14.68
C ARG A 331 20.34 3.09 -15.81
N ASP A 332 19.14 3.01 -16.38
CA ASP A 332 18.82 2.12 -17.50
C ASP A 332 17.96 2.82 -18.57
N PRO A 333 18.56 3.73 -19.35
CA PRO A 333 17.84 4.46 -20.38
C PRO A 333 17.42 3.57 -21.55
N ASP A 334 18.17 2.50 -21.83
CA ASP A 334 17.86 1.57 -22.93
C ASP A 334 16.62 0.73 -22.58
N GLY A 335 16.52 0.22 -21.35
CA GLY A 335 15.32 -0.47 -20.88
C GLY A 335 14.07 0.42 -20.89
N PHE A 336 14.21 1.72 -20.59
CA PHE A 336 13.11 2.68 -20.72
C PHE A 336 12.67 2.86 -22.19
N ILE A 337 13.63 3.06 -23.11
CA ILE A 337 13.38 3.23 -24.54
C ILE A 337 12.67 2.01 -25.13
N ASP A 338 13.13 0.81 -24.78
CA ASP A 338 12.53 -0.42 -25.28
C ASP A 338 11.10 -0.63 -24.74
N THR A 339 10.87 -0.28 -23.47
CA THR A 339 9.50 -0.31 -22.90
C THR A 339 8.58 0.70 -23.58
N CYS A 340 9.07 1.89 -23.93
CA CYS A 340 8.28 2.88 -24.68
C CYS A 340 7.86 2.34 -26.05
N LYS A 341 8.77 1.69 -26.79
CA LYS A 341 8.47 1.10 -28.10
C LYS A 341 7.45 -0.04 -28.01
N GLU A 342 7.44 -0.76 -26.89
CA GLU A 342 6.51 -1.87 -26.66
C GLU A 342 5.11 -1.40 -26.30
N LEU A 343 4.98 -0.44 -25.38
CA LEU A 343 3.69 -0.10 -24.74
C LEU A 343 2.99 1.14 -25.28
N VAL A 344 3.70 2.06 -25.94
CA VAL A 344 3.17 3.40 -26.26
C VAL A 344 2.95 3.55 -27.76
N ASP A 345 1.74 3.92 -28.17
CA ASP A 345 1.37 4.19 -29.56
C ASP A 345 2.04 5.48 -30.07
N GLY A 346 3.20 5.33 -30.72
CA GLY A 346 4.07 6.46 -31.08
C GLY A 346 5.45 6.38 -30.40
N GLY A 347 5.63 5.36 -29.56
CA GLY A 347 6.90 4.99 -28.96
C GLY A 347 7.50 6.09 -28.11
N VAL A 348 8.81 6.23 -28.18
CA VAL A 348 9.58 7.17 -27.37
C VAL A 348 9.19 8.62 -27.66
N ASP A 349 8.88 8.95 -28.92
CA ASP A 349 8.58 10.34 -29.33
C ASP A 349 7.34 10.90 -28.62
N GLN A 350 6.29 10.07 -28.43
CA GLN A 350 5.10 10.51 -27.71
C GLN A 350 5.38 10.76 -26.22
N VAL A 351 6.17 9.91 -25.59
CA VAL A 351 6.56 10.08 -24.18
C VAL A 351 7.43 11.32 -24.02
N MET A 352 8.34 11.56 -24.95
CA MET A 352 9.20 12.74 -25.00
C MET A 352 8.40 14.04 -25.16
N ASP A 353 7.36 14.06 -26.01
CA ASP A 353 6.45 15.20 -26.14
C ASP A 353 5.70 15.47 -24.83
N MET A 354 5.13 14.44 -24.21
CA MET A 354 4.43 14.56 -22.92
C MET A 354 5.34 15.15 -21.83
N LEU A 355 6.56 14.60 -21.67
CA LEU A 355 7.53 15.10 -20.69
C LEU A 355 8.02 16.52 -21.02
N SER A 356 8.17 16.85 -22.30
CA SER A 356 8.55 18.22 -22.72
C SER A 356 7.46 19.23 -22.40
N ARG A 357 6.19 18.89 -22.60
CA ARG A 357 5.05 19.73 -22.20
C ARG A 357 4.97 19.91 -20.69
N LEU A 358 5.24 18.85 -19.93
CA LEU A 358 5.33 18.94 -18.48
C LEU A 358 6.41 19.94 -18.04
N VAL A 359 7.58 19.94 -18.68
CA VAL A 359 8.65 20.92 -18.43
C VAL A 359 8.17 22.36 -18.69
N LEU A 360 7.49 22.61 -19.81
CA LEU A 360 6.97 23.94 -20.13
C LEU A 360 6.00 24.46 -19.06
N VAL A 361 5.15 23.60 -18.51
CA VAL A 361 4.24 23.96 -17.41
C VAL A 361 5.03 24.26 -16.13
N LEU A 362 6.01 23.43 -15.78
CA LEU A 362 6.87 23.64 -14.62
C LEU A 362 7.64 24.97 -14.70
N GLU A 363 8.11 25.35 -15.89
CA GLU A 363 8.80 26.62 -16.14
C GLU A 363 7.87 27.83 -16.06
N ALA A 364 6.60 27.68 -16.42
CA ALA A 364 5.59 28.73 -16.30
C ALA A 364 5.27 29.09 -14.82
N GLY A 365 5.58 28.19 -13.88
CA GLY A 365 5.39 28.40 -12.43
C GLY A 365 3.99 28.00 -11.94
N GLY A 366 3.66 28.37 -10.69
CA GLY A 366 2.37 28.07 -10.06
C GLY A 366 2.36 26.85 -9.13
N PHE A 367 3.51 26.20 -8.92
CA PHE A 367 3.66 25.06 -8.01
C PHE A 367 3.87 25.53 -6.55
N PRO A 368 3.40 24.76 -5.56
CA PRO A 368 3.54 25.10 -4.13
C PRO A 368 4.99 24.95 -3.61
N TYR A 369 5.92 24.52 -4.46
CA TYR A 369 7.34 24.33 -4.18
C TYR A 369 8.20 24.91 -5.32
N ASN A 370 9.53 24.91 -5.15
CA ASN A 370 10.46 25.32 -6.21
C ASN A 370 10.73 24.15 -7.18
N PRO A 371 10.22 24.18 -8.44
CA PRO A 371 10.32 23.04 -9.36
C PRO A 371 11.69 22.93 -10.04
N ARG A 372 12.64 23.84 -9.79
CA ARG A 372 13.90 23.94 -10.55
C ARG A 372 14.71 22.65 -10.59
N HIS A 373 14.74 21.89 -9.50
CA HIS A 373 15.44 20.60 -9.47
C HIS A 373 14.77 19.55 -10.36
N LEU A 374 13.43 19.51 -10.37
CA LEU A 374 12.66 18.61 -11.23
C LEU A 374 12.84 18.99 -12.71
N ILE A 375 12.75 20.28 -13.05
CA ILE A 375 12.97 20.79 -14.41
C ILE A 375 14.34 20.38 -14.94
N ASN A 376 15.40 20.62 -14.17
CA ASN A 376 16.76 20.25 -14.56
C ASN A 376 16.89 18.73 -14.81
N ARG A 377 16.21 17.92 -13.98
CA ARG A 377 16.24 16.47 -14.10
C ARG A 377 15.50 15.97 -15.34
N LEU A 378 14.32 16.50 -15.61
CA LEU A 378 13.54 16.19 -16.81
C LEU A 378 14.34 16.56 -18.07
N ASN A 379 14.88 17.77 -18.15
CA ASN A 379 15.69 18.21 -19.28
C ASN A 379 16.93 17.33 -19.51
N TYR A 380 17.57 16.89 -18.43
CA TYR A 380 18.68 15.94 -18.52
C TYR A 380 18.23 14.60 -19.11
N ILE A 381 17.11 14.04 -18.62
CA ILE A 381 16.57 12.76 -19.12
C ILE A 381 16.12 12.86 -20.59
N LEU A 382 15.43 13.94 -20.95
CA LEU A 382 15.05 14.22 -22.34
C LEU A 382 16.28 14.23 -23.26
N THR A 383 17.34 14.93 -22.85
CA THR A 383 18.59 14.98 -23.62
C THR A 383 19.25 13.60 -23.70
N LEU A 384 19.30 12.87 -22.59
CA LEU A 384 19.89 11.53 -22.52
C LEU A 384 19.19 10.56 -23.49
N ILE A 385 17.86 10.54 -23.46
CA ILE A 385 17.05 9.70 -24.36
C ILE A 385 17.26 10.12 -25.82
N GLN A 386 17.22 11.43 -26.11
CA GLN A 386 17.41 11.95 -27.47
C GLN A 386 18.76 11.56 -28.09
N THR A 387 19.81 11.40 -27.28
CA THR A 387 21.13 10.95 -27.77
C THR A 387 21.22 9.45 -28.05
N ARG A 388 20.22 8.67 -27.66
CA ARG A 388 20.18 7.20 -27.78
C ARG A 388 19.16 6.67 -28.79
N ILE A 389 18.21 7.51 -29.21
CA ILE A 389 17.35 7.30 -30.39
C ILE A 389 18.15 7.65 -31.65
#